data_AF-A0A7K4IKV1-F1
#
_entry.id   AF-A0A7K4IKV1-F1
#
_cell.length_a   1.000
_cell.length_b   1.000
_cell.length_c   1.000
_cell.angle_alpha   90.00
_cell.angle_beta   90.00
_cell.angle_gamma   90.00
#
_symmetry.space_group_name_H-M   'P 1'
#
loop_
_entity.id
_entity.type
_entity.pdbx_description
1 polymer ?
#
loop_
_entity_poly.entity_id
_entity_poly.type
_entity_poly.pdbx_seq_one_letter_code
_entity_poly.pdbx_strand_id
1 'polypeptide(L)'
;MFSKSVATGLYTNWDSFVDLNDSVLKWVKEGPKVRPKGMILKTMKEVLYTLDKALKEGGKEFLILEELYSKLNSILKDRRRALGGNGFHMGRALYELGLEPLVSYP
;
A
#
# COMPACT_ATOMS: atom_id res chain seq x y z
N MET A 1 25.95 -2.19 30.97
CA MET A 1 25.40 -1.72 29.68
C MET A 1 23.98 -2.25 29.61
N PHE A 2 22.96 -1.41 29.68
CA PHE A 2 21.56 -1.89 29.59
C PHE A 2 21.32 -2.35 28.14
N SER A 3 21.19 -3.65 27.88
CA SER A 3 20.71 -4.14 26.58
C SER A 3 19.23 -3.78 26.51
N LYS A 4 18.91 -2.65 25.88
CA LYS A 4 17.52 -2.24 25.66
C LYS A 4 17.00 -3.02 24.46
N SER A 5 16.31 -4.13 24.73
CA SER A 5 15.50 -4.81 23.72
C SER A 5 14.27 -3.97 23.42
N VAL A 6 14.02 -3.67 22.15
CA VAL A 6 12.87 -2.87 21.72
C VAL A 6 11.87 -3.79 21.06
N ALA A 7 10.65 -3.87 21.58
CA ALA A 7 9.59 -4.60 20.91
C ALA A 7 9.08 -3.81 19.71
N THR A 8 9.21 -4.39 18.52
CA THR A 8 8.60 -3.88 17.28
C THR A 8 7.68 -4.94 16.71
N GLY A 9 6.43 -4.60 16.48
CA GLY A 9 5.43 -5.59 16.09
C GLY A 9 4.12 -4.96 15.69
N LEU A 10 3.19 -5.81 15.24
CA LEU A 10 1.89 -5.43 14.67
C LEU A 10 2.03 -4.65 13.34
N TYR A 11 1.05 -4.82 12.45
CA TYR A 11 1.01 -4.16 11.12
C TYR A 11 2.20 -4.46 10.22
N THR A 12 2.57 -5.74 10.09
CA THR A 12 3.42 -6.23 8.98
C THR A 12 2.51 -6.72 7.86
N ASN A 13 2.79 -6.30 6.63
CA ASN A 13 2.00 -6.68 5.46
C ASN A 13 2.89 -6.92 4.24
N TRP A 14 2.29 -7.45 3.17
CA TRP A 14 2.89 -7.48 1.85
C TRP A 14 2.42 -6.25 1.07
N ASP A 15 3.30 -5.26 0.91
CA ASP A 15 3.02 -4.12 0.06
C ASP A 15 3.25 -4.51 -1.41
N SER A 16 2.27 -4.18 -2.25
CA SER A 16 2.36 -4.35 -3.70
C SER A 16 2.49 -2.98 -4.36
N PHE A 17 3.59 -2.79 -5.09
CA PHE A 17 3.90 -1.58 -5.81
C PHE A 17 3.69 -1.81 -7.30
N VAL A 18 2.99 -0.87 -7.94
CA VAL A 18 2.77 -0.87 -9.38
C VAL A 18 3.40 0.38 -9.94
N ASP A 19 4.35 0.21 -10.85
CA ASP A 19 4.98 1.33 -11.53
C ASP A 19 4.00 1.88 -12.59
N LEU A 20 3.80 3.20 -12.59
CA LEU A 20 2.86 3.85 -13.50
C LEU A 20 3.46 3.92 -14.91
N ASN A 21 2.91 3.15 -15.84
CA ASN A 21 3.26 3.20 -17.25
C ASN A 21 2.13 3.83 -18.10
N ASP A 22 2.37 4.04 -19.39
CA ASP A 22 1.40 4.66 -20.30
C ASP A 22 0.06 3.92 -20.36
N SER A 23 0.08 2.59 -20.24
CA SER A 23 -1.15 1.78 -20.23
C SER A 23 -1.99 2.07 -18.97
N VAL A 24 -1.35 2.13 -17.80
CA VAL A 24 -2.03 2.46 -16.53
C VAL A 24 -2.54 3.90 -16.57
N LEU A 25 -1.73 4.84 -17.05
CA LEU A 25 -2.13 6.25 -17.16
C LEU A 25 -3.31 6.45 -18.11
N LYS A 26 -3.31 5.75 -19.26
CA LYS A 26 -4.43 5.77 -20.22
C LYS A 26 -5.69 5.19 -19.59
N TRP A 27 -5.58 4.04 -18.92
CA TRP A 27 -6.70 3.41 -18.21
C TRP A 27 -7.33 4.34 -17.16
N VAL A 28 -6.49 5.03 -16.37
CA VAL A 28 -6.97 6.01 -15.38
C VAL A 28 -7.66 7.20 -16.06
N LYS A 29 -7.08 7.73 -17.15
CA LYS A 29 -7.63 8.90 -17.86
C LYS A 29 -8.97 8.60 -18.54
N GLU A 30 -9.10 7.46 -19.22
CA GLU A 30 -10.27 7.11 -20.04
C GLU A 30 -11.40 6.46 -19.23
N GLY A 31 -11.08 5.82 -18.10
CA GLY A 31 -12.04 5.09 -17.30
C GLY A 31 -13.12 5.99 -16.65
N PRO A 32 -14.33 5.46 -16.41
CA PRO A 32 -15.40 6.18 -15.73
C PRO A 32 -15.06 6.40 -14.25
N LYS A 33 -15.32 7.60 -13.74
CA LYS A 33 -14.91 8.04 -12.40
C LYS A 33 -16.11 8.43 -11.54
N VAL A 34 -16.11 8.03 -10.27
CA VAL A 34 -17.12 8.42 -9.27
C VAL A 34 -16.41 8.76 -7.98
N ARG A 35 -16.74 9.89 -7.36
CA ARG A 35 -16.15 10.28 -6.08
C ARG A 35 -16.56 9.28 -4.98
N PRO A 36 -15.61 8.74 -4.20
CA PRO A 36 -15.94 7.83 -3.11
C PRO A 36 -16.72 8.54 -2.02
N LYS A 37 -17.67 7.81 -1.40
CA LYS A 37 -18.51 8.31 -0.30
C LYS A 37 -17.86 8.15 1.09
N GLY A 38 -16.76 7.43 1.19
CA GLY A 38 -16.07 7.15 2.46
C GLY A 38 -14.65 6.62 2.24
N MET A 39 -14.05 6.07 3.30
CA MET A 39 -12.68 5.56 3.29
C MET A 39 -12.52 4.19 2.63
N ILE A 40 -13.61 3.42 2.46
CA ILE A 40 -13.59 2.11 1.82
C ILE A 40 -14.05 2.25 0.37
N LEU A 41 -13.17 1.95 -0.58
CA LEU A 41 -13.48 1.90 -2.00
C LEU A 41 -14.22 0.61 -2.32
N LYS A 42 -15.39 0.74 -2.97
CA LYS A 42 -16.29 -0.38 -3.27
C LYS A 42 -16.37 -0.68 -4.75
N THR A 43 -16.04 0.29 -5.61
CA THR A 43 -16.17 0.16 -7.06
C THR A 43 -14.92 0.60 -7.80
N MET A 44 -14.73 0.07 -9.01
CA MET A 44 -13.61 0.46 -9.87
C MET A 44 -13.67 1.95 -10.25
N LYS A 45 -14.88 2.52 -10.35
CA LYS A 45 -15.06 3.95 -10.64
C LYS A 45 -14.52 4.84 -9.52
N GLU A 46 -14.63 4.39 -8.28
CA GLU A 46 -14.05 5.08 -7.12
C GLU A 46 -12.53 4.99 -7.12
N VAL A 47 -11.96 3.83 -7.47
CA VAL A 47 -10.50 3.66 -7.63
C VAL A 47 -9.96 4.56 -8.74
N LEU A 48 -10.61 4.59 -9.90
CA LEU A 48 -10.20 5.46 -11.01
C LEU A 48 -10.28 6.94 -10.63
N TYR A 49 -11.28 7.34 -9.84
CA TYR A 49 -11.37 8.69 -9.31
C TYR A 49 -10.21 9.01 -8.36
N THR A 50 -9.89 8.11 -7.41
CA THR A 50 -8.82 8.37 -6.45
C THR A 50 -7.45 8.38 -7.10
N LEU A 51 -7.19 7.51 -8.09
CA LEU A 51 -5.96 7.52 -8.88
C LEU A 51 -5.82 8.78 -9.73
N ASP A 52 -6.89 9.19 -10.45
CA ASP A 52 -6.86 10.43 -11.25
C ASP A 52 -6.61 11.66 -10.36
N LYS A 53 -7.19 11.67 -9.17
CA LYS A 53 -6.93 12.72 -8.18
C LYS A 53 -5.49 12.68 -7.67
N ALA A 54 -4.96 11.49 -7.36
CA ALA A 54 -3.60 11.31 -6.87
C ALA A 54 -2.54 11.80 -7.86
N LEU A 55 -2.78 11.61 -9.16
CA LEU A 55 -1.90 12.12 -10.22
C LEU A 55 -1.81 13.65 -10.28
N LYS A 56 -2.83 14.36 -9.78
CA LYS A 56 -2.92 15.83 -9.85
C LYS A 56 -2.52 16.51 -8.55
N GLU A 57 -2.93 15.93 -7.42
CA GLU A 57 -2.88 16.56 -6.10
C GLU A 57 -2.06 15.76 -5.07
N GLY A 58 -1.56 14.58 -5.44
CA GLY A 58 -0.91 13.65 -4.53
C GLY A 58 -1.86 12.60 -3.92
N GLY A 59 -1.27 11.47 -3.53
CA GLY A 59 -1.99 10.28 -3.08
C GLY A 59 -2.61 10.40 -1.68
N LYS A 60 -3.60 9.54 -1.42
CA LYS A 60 -4.19 9.29 -0.09
C LYS A 60 -4.40 7.80 0.09
N GLU A 61 -4.39 7.36 1.34
CA GLU A 61 -4.68 5.97 1.67
C GLU A 61 -6.19 5.73 1.77
N PHE A 62 -6.62 4.60 1.21
CA PHE A 62 -7.98 4.11 1.30
C PHE A 62 -7.96 2.62 1.61
N LEU A 63 -9.00 2.16 2.30
CA LEU A 63 -9.29 0.74 2.40
C LEU A 63 -9.97 0.29 1.11
N ILE A 64 -9.73 -0.94 0.70
CA ILE A 64 -10.27 -1.50 -0.56
C ILE A 64 -10.96 -2.82 -0.21
N LEU A 65 -12.15 -3.05 -0.77
CA LEU A 65 -12.81 -4.35 -0.64
C LEU A 65 -11.99 -5.44 -1.33
N GLU A 66 -11.91 -6.63 -0.74
CA GLU A 66 -11.10 -7.74 -1.25
C GLU A 66 -11.42 -8.11 -2.71
N GLU A 67 -12.69 -8.10 -3.08
CA GLU A 67 -13.12 -8.35 -4.47
C GLU A 67 -12.58 -7.30 -5.45
N LEU A 68 -12.49 -6.04 -5.00
CA LEU A 68 -11.96 -4.95 -5.80
C LEU A 68 -10.44 -5.03 -5.89
N TYR A 69 -9.78 -5.38 -4.79
CA TYR A 69 -8.35 -5.66 -4.75
C TYR A 69 -7.97 -6.82 -5.70
N SER A 70 -8.74 -7.91 -5.68
CA SER A 70 -8.58 -9.04 -6.60
C SER A 70 -8.72 -8.63 -8.07
N LYS A 71 -9.69 -7.76 -8.40
CA LYS A 71 -9.84 -7.21 -9.76
C LYS A 71 -8.68 -6.28 -10.15
N LEU A 72 -8.17 -5.48 -9.22
CA LEU A 72 -6.99 -4.65 -9.48
C LEU A 72 -5.76 -5.52 -9.74
N ASN A 73 -5.60 -6.63 -9.02
CA ASN A 73 -4.50 -7.57 -9.22
C ASN A 73 -4.52 -8.26 -10.58
N SER A 74 -5.67 -8.37 -11.25
CA SER A 74 -5.76 -8.93 -12.61
C SER A 74 -5.47 -7.89 -13.70
N ILE A 75 -5.73 -6.61 -13.42
CA ILE A 75 -5.43 -5.48 -14.32
C ILE A 75 -3.95 -5.07 -14.20
N LEU A 76 -3.45 -4.96 -12.97
CA LEU A 76 -2.11 -4.48 -12.63
C LEU A 76 -1.19 -5.68 -12.36
N LYS A 77 -0.80 -6.35 -13.45
CA LYS A 77 -0.01 -7.60 -13.40
C LYS A 77 1.45 -7.36 -13.05
N ASP A 78 2.03 -6.28 -13.57
CA ASP A 78 3.42 -5.93 -13.32
C ASP A 78 3.53 -5.20 -11.97
N ARG A 79 3.82 -5.99 -10.93
CA ARG A 79 3.93 -5.49 -9.56
C ARG A 79 5.19 -6.00 -8.88
N ARG A 80 5.81 -5.10 -8.11
CA ARG A 80 6.89 -5.43 -7.17
C ARG A 80 6.26 -5.66 -5.80
N ARG A 81 6.72 -6.70 -5.10
CA ARG A 81 6.28 -6.97 -3.72
C ARG A 81 7.43 -6.72 -2.77
N ALA A 82 7.14 -6.07 -1.66
CA ALA A 82 8.08 -5.92 -0.56
C ALA A 82 7.36 -6.18 0.76
N LEU A 83 8.12 -6.56 1.78
CA LEU A 83 7.62 -6.51 3.14
C LEU A 83 7.44 -5.04 3.52
N GLY A 84 6.22 -4.74 3.93
CA GLY A 84 5.76 -3.42 4.30
C GLY A 84 5.30 -3.36 5.74
N GLY A 85 4.80 -2.18 6.07
CA GLY A 85 4.17 -1.93 7.36
C GLY A 85 5.16 -1.51 8.45
N ASN A 86 4.64 -0.73 9.39
CA ASN A 86 5.45 0.00 10.36
C ASN A 86 6.25 -0.94 11.27
N GLY A 87 5.68 -2.07 11.68
CA GLY A 87 6.36 -3.05 12.52
C GLY A 87 7.64 -3.59 11.88
N PHE A 88 7.56 -3.96 10.60
CA PHE A 88 8.72 -4.44 9.85
C PHE A 88 9.76 -3.33 9.61
N HIS A 89 9.34 -2.17 9.12
CA HIS A 89 10.28 -1.09 8.79
C HIS A 89 11.01 -0.55 10.03
N MET A 90 10.32 -0.38 11.16
CA MET A 90 10.94 0.06 12.41
C MET A 90 11.87 -1.02 12.97
N GLY A 91 11.46 -2.28 12.98
CA GLY A 91 12.31 -3.39 13.43
C GLY A 91 13.60 -3.47 12.61
N ARG A 92 13.49 -3.39 11.28
CA ARG A 92 14.65 -3.37 10.38
C ARG A 92 15.58 -2.19 10.66
N ALA A 93 15.04 -0.99 10.80
CA ALA A 93 15.86 0.20 11.08
C ALA A 93 16.61 0.09 12.40
N LEU A 94 15.98 -0.42 13.47
CA LEU A 94 16.64 -0.65 14.75
C LEU A 94 17.74 -1.70 14.66
N TYR A 95 17.50 -2.78 13.92
CA TYR A 95 18.50 -3.81 13.66
C TYR A 95 19.72 -3.25 12.92
N GLU A 96 19.49 -2.45 11.86
CA GLU A 96 20.56 -1.78 11.10
C GLU A 96 21.37 -0.79 11.96
N LEU A 97 20.79 -0.27 13.05
CA LEU A 97 21.47 0.58 14.05
C LEU A 97 22.18 -0.21 15.17
N GLY A 98 22.21 -1.56 15.09
CA GLY A 98 22.89 -2.42 16.06
C GLY A 98 22.10 -2.69 17.34
N LEU A 99 20.80 -2.41 17.35
CA LEU A 99 19.90 -2.81 18.43
C LEU A 99 19.28 -4.18 18.11
N GLU A 100 18.86 -4.90 19.14
CA GLU A 100 18.19 -6.19 18.99
C GLU A 100 16.67 -6.01 19.17
N PRO A 101 15.91 -5.83 18.06
CA PRO A 101 14.47 -5.71 18.15
C PRO A 101 13.83 -7.07 18.48
N LEU A 102 12.92 -7.08 19.43
CA LEU A 102 11.98 -8.19 19.62
C LEU A 102 10.90 -8.03 18.56
N VAL A 103 11.07 -8.70 17.43
CA VAL A 103 10.09 -8.68 16.34
C VAL A 103 8.95 -9.63 16.68
N SER A 104 7.74 -9.13 16.92
CA SER A 104 6.54 -10.00 16.92
C SER A 104 6.16 -10.29 15.47
N TYR A 105 6.82 -11.26 14.87
CA TYR A 105 6.41 -11.82 13.60
C TYR A 105 5.07 -12.56 13.83
N PRO A 106 4.01 -12.35 13.01
CA PRO A 106 2.92 -13.31 12.95
C PRO A 106 3.35 -14.59 12.21
#